data_AF-A0A974SVT4-F1
#
_entry.id   AF-A0A974SVT4-F1
#
_cell.length_a   1.000
_cell.length_b   1.000
_cell.length_c   1.000
_cell.angle_alpha   90.00
_cell.angle_beta   90.00
_cell.angle_gamma   90.00
#
_symmetry.space_group_name_H-M   'P 1'
#
loop_
_entity.id
_entity.type
_entity.pdbx_description
1 polymer ?
#
loop_
_entity_poly.entity_id
_entity_poly.type
_entity_poly.pdbx_seq_one_letter_code
_entity_poly.pdbx_strand_id
1 'polypeptide(L)'
;MQQITLPQLAEGEIYVGAIGDAAGNLQHVILLPGDNDDATFEAQLEWAKSIGGDLPNRIEQAMLWANHRDQFKKDWYWSNETHHTESGWAWFQGFRRGPQGYGHKTNELRARAVRRLPI
;
A
#
# COMPACT_ATOMS: atom_id res chain seq x y z
N MET A 1 23.98 -10.43 13.33
CA MET A 1 22.52 -10.41 13.11
C MET A 1 22.23 -11.28 11.90
N GLN A 2 21.25 -12.18 11.98
CA GLN A 2 20.84 -13.00 10.85
C GLN A 2 19.94 -12.15 9.94
N GLN A 3 20.25 -12.09 8.65
CA GLN A 3 19.44 -11.37 7.67
C GLN A 3 18.41 -12.32 7.05
N ILE A 4 17.21 -11.82 6.78
CA ILE A 4 16.22 -12.55 5.98
C ILE A 4 16.66 -12.57 4.51
N THR A 5 16.41 -13.67 3.81
CA THR A 5 16.63 -13.77 2.37
C THR A 5 15.64 -12.87 1.65
N LEU A 6 16.12 -12.03 0.74
CA LEU A 6 15.23 -11.19 -0.07
C LEU A 6 14.63 -12.00 -1.23
N PRO A 7 13.35 -11.76 -1.58
CA PRO A 7 12.74 -12.41 -2.73
C PRO A 7 13.32 -11.84 -4.03
N GLN A 8 13.20 -12.60 -5.13
CA GLN A 8 13.49 -12.09 -6.45
C GLN A 8 12.49 -10.97 -6.82
N LEU A 9 13.03 -9.87 -7.36
CA LEU A 9 12.27 -8.73 -7.85
C LEU A 9 12.15 -8.79 -9.38
N ALA A 10 10.96 -8.47 -9.88
CA ALA A 10 10.74 -8.18 -11.29
C ALA A 10 11.23 -6.76 -11.63
N GLU A 11 11.31 -6.45 -12.93
CA GLU A 11 11.72 -5.12 -13.39
C GLU A 11 10.80 -4.02 -12.86
N GLY A 12 11.41 -2.98 -12.26
CA GLY A 12 10.69 -1.84 -11.69
C GLY A 12 10.07 -2.07 -10.30
N GLU A 13 10.16 -3.28 -9.75
CA GLU A 13 9.73 -3.54 -8.37
C GLU A 13 10.73 -2.98 -7.34
N ILE A 14 10.20 -2.54 -6.21
CA ILE A 14 10.99 -2.01 -5.10
C ILE A 14 10.68 -2.82 -3.85
N TYR A 15 11.71 -3.39 -3.25
CA TYR A 15 11.58 -4.03 -1.95
C TYR A 15 11.37 -2.97 -0.86
N VAL A 16 10.26 -3.10 -0.12
CA VAL A 16 9.88 -2.14 0.94
C VAL A 16 10.40 -2.60 2.30
N GLY A 17 10.32 -3.89 2.57
CA GLY A 17 10.72 -4.48 3.85
C GLY A 17 9.94 -5.75 4.17
N ALA A 18 9.99 -6.14 5.44
CA ALA A 18 9.17 -7.22 5.98
C ALA A 18 8.31 -6.70 7.15
N ILE A 19 7.08 -7.20 7.23
CA ILE A 19 6.14 -6.91 8.32
C ILE A 19 5.80 -8.22 9.01
N GLY A 20 5.74 -8.18 10.34
CA GLY A 20 5.35 -9.31 11.18
C GLY A 20 4.05 -9.08 11.92
N ASP A 21 3.38 -10.17 12.28
CA ASP A 21 2.24 -10.16 13.20
C ASP A 21 2.63 -10.66 14.61
N ALA A 22 1.67 -10.62 15.55
CA ALA A 22 1.88 -11.06 16.92
C ALA A 22 2.08 -12.58 17.06
N ALA A 23 1.75 -13.37 16.03
CA ALA A 23 2.00 -14.80 15.98
C ALA A 23 3.40 -15.13 15.44
N GLY A 24 4.16 -14.11 15.00
CA GLY A 24 5.50 -14.27 14.44
C GLY A 24 5.49 -14.63 12.95
N ASN A 25 4.34 -14.58 12.27
CA ASN A 25 4.32 -14.72 10.81
C ASN A 25 4.93 -13.46 10.20
N LEU A 26 5.85 -13.63 9.27
CA LEU A 26 6.47 -12.53 8.55
C LEU A 26 6.10 -12.60 7.07
N GLN A 27 5.99 -11.44 6.44
CA GLN A 27 5.85 -11.32 5.00
C GLN A 27 6.72 -10.20 4.46
N HIS A 28 7.32 -10.45 3.30
CA HIS A 28 7.91 -9.43 2.46
C HIS A 28 6.82 -8.55 1.85
N VAL A 29 7.12 -7.26 1.75
CA VAL A 29 6.29 -6.27 1.05
C VAL A 29 7.11 -5.69 -0.09
N ILE A 30 6.56 -5.77 -1.30
CA ILE A 30 7.21 -5.34 -2.53
C ILE A 30 6.26 -4.37 -3.24
N LEU A 31 6.73 -3.15 -3.51
CA LEU A 31 6.02 -2.14 -4.26
C LEU A 31 6.12 -2.46 -5.75
N LEU A 32 4.97 -2.58 -6.40
CA LEU A 32 4.88 -2.81 -7.84
C LEU A 32 5.16 -1.50 -8.63
N PRO A 33 5.68 -1.62 -9.86
CA PRO A 33 5.83 -0.46 -10.74
C PRO A 33 4.46 0.14 -11.11
N GLY A 34 4.46 1.45 -11.39
CA GLY A 34 3.28 2.18 -11.83
C GLY A 34 2.41 2.74 -10.69
N ASP A 35 1.54 3.67 -11.05
CA ASP A 35 0.50 4.26 -10.21
C ASP A 35 -0.81 4.37 -11.00
N ASN A 36 -1.92 4.53 -10.30
CA ASN A 36 -3.19 4.92 -10.91
C ASN A 36 -3.54 6.34 -10.49
N ASP A 37 -4.14 7.09 -11.43
CA ASP A 37 -4.73 8.38 -11.13
C ASP A 37 -5.96 8.24 -10.21
N ASP A 38 -6.56 9.37 -9.88
CA ASP A 38 -7.62 9.48 -8.89
C ASP A 38 -8.84 8.67 -9.32
N ALA A 39 -9.28 7.75 -8.44
CA ALA A 39 -10.46 6.94 -8.67
C ALA A 39 -11.08 6.50 -7.33
N THR A 40 -12.31 5.99 -7.41
CA THR A 40 -13.05 5.48 -6.25
C THR A 40 -12.32 4.30 -5.61
N PHE A 41 -12.60 4.06 -4.32
CA PHE A 41 -11.95 3.00 -3.56
C PHE A 41 -12.07 1.62 -4.24
N GLU A 42 -13.26 1.28 -4.72
CA GLU A 42 -13.52 0.00 -5.39
C GLU A 42 -12.73 -0.11 -6.71
N ALA A 43 -12.72 0.96 -7.52
CA ALA A 43 -11.96 0.98 -8.77
C ALA A 43 -10.44 0.80 -8.52
N GLN A 44 -9.94 1.30 -7.39
CA GLN A 44 -8.53 1.21 -7.03
C GLN A 44 -8.14 -0.17 -6.51
N LEU A 45 -9.03 -0.86 -5.77
CA LEU A 45 -8.84 -2.27 -5.43
C LEU A 45 -8.78 -3.13 -6.70
N GLU A 46 -9.69 -2.93 -7.64
CA GLU A 46 -9.73 -3.68 -8.90
C GLU A 46 -8.50 -3.38 -9.77
N TRP A 47 -8.07 -2.13 -9.85
CA TRP A 47 -6.82 -1.78 -10.54
C TRP A 47 -5.61 -2.50 -9.93
N ALA A 48 -5.45 -2.46 -8.60
CA ALA A 48 -4.31 -3.09 -7.94
C ALA A 48 -4.28 -4.60 -8.20
N LYS A 49 -5.44 -5.27 -8.13
CA LYS A 49 -5.58 -6.70 -8.47
C LYS A 49 -5.24 -6.97 -9.93
N SER A 50 -5.63 -6.09 -10.85
CA SER A 50 -5.39 -6.27 -12.29
C SER A 50 -3.90 -6.33 -12.66
N ILE A 51 -3.03 -5.72 -11.83
CA ILE A 51 -1.58 -5.77 -11.98
C ILE A 51 -0.90 -6.78 -11.05
N GLY A 52 -1.68 -7.69 -10.44
CA GLY A 52 -1.17 -8.76 -9.59
C GLY A 52 -0.78 -8.32 -8.17
N GLY A 53 -1.29 -7.18 -7.71
CA GLY A 53 -1.05 -6.66 -6.37
C GLY A 53 -2.34 -6.39 -5.60
N ASP A 54 -2.18 -5.62 -4.53
CA ASP A 54 -3.24 -5.10 -3.69
C ASP A 54 -2.86 -3.68 -3.24
N LEU A 55 -3.82 -2.88 -2.81
CA LEU A 55 -3.47 -1.59 -2.21
C LEU A 55 -2.65 -1.83 -0.92
N PRO A 56 -1.67 -0.97 -0.59
CA PRO A 56 -0.96 -1.09 0.65
C PRO A 56 -1.92 -0.92 1.84
N ASN A 57 -1.69 -1.65 2.92
CA ASN A 57 -2.36 -1.41 4.20
C ASN A 57 -1.73 -0.20 4.91
N ARG A 58 -2.29 0.22 6.04
CA ARG A 58 -1.83 1.42 6.75
C ARG A 58 -0.39 1.33 7.25
N ILE A 59 0.07 0.15 7.67
CA ILE A 59 1.45 -0.05 8.13
C ILE A 59 2.40 0.07 6.93
N GLU A 60 2.04 -0.56 5.82
CA GLU A 60 2.80 -0.50 4.57
C GLU A 60 2.87 0.93 4.04
N GLN A 61 1.76 1.69 4.05
CA GLN A 61 1.75 3.10 3.66
C GLN A 61 2.66 3.95 4.54
N ALA A 62 2.72 3.67 5.86
CA ALA A 62 3.64 4.36 6.76
C ALA A 62 5.11 4.09 6.40
N MET A 63 5.46 2.83 6.11
CA MET A 63 6.80 2.44 5.64
C MET A 63 7.15 3.08 4.29
N LEU A 64 6.21 3.07 3.34
CA LEU A 64 6.36 3.68 2.02
C LEU A 64 6.59 5.19 2.14
N TRP A 65 5.85 5.87 3.01
CA TRP A 65 6.05 7.29 3.25
C TRP A 65 7.38 7.61 3.93
N ALA A 66 7.84 6.76 4.85
CA ALA A 66 9.09 6.97 5.56
C ALA A 66 10.32 6.76 4.65
N ASN A 67 10.30 5.72 3.82
CA ASN A 67 11.50 5.22 3.14
C ASN A 67 11.47 5.34 1.62
N HIS A 68 10.29 5.47 1.00
CA HIS A 68 10.10 5.44 -0.45
C HIS A 68 9.24 6.60 -0.94
N ARG A 69 9.28 7.73 -0.22
CA ARG A 69 8.42 8.89 -0.49
C ARG A 69 8.63 9.49 -1.88
N ASP A 70 9.84 9.38 -2.40
CA ASP A 70 10.25 9.78 -3.74
C ASP A 70 9.51 9.03 -4.85
N GLN A 71 8.92 7.87 -4.54
CA GLN A 71 8.11 7.08 -5.46
C GLN A 71 6.66 7.58 -5.58
N PHE A 72 6.26 8.59 -4.81
CA PHE A 72 4.87 9.05 -4.71
C PHE A 72 4.73 10.52 -5.09
N LYS A 73 3.58 10.85 -5.69
CA LYS A 73 3.17 12.25 -5.82
C LYS A 73 2.78 12.79 -4.43
N LYS A 74 2.85 14.11 -4.25
CA LYS A 74 2.49 14.79 -2.98
C LYS A 74 0.96 14.86 -2.80
N ASP A 75 0.31 13.70 -2.78
CA ASP A 75 -1.14 13.53 -2.84
C ASP A 75 -1.64 12.43 -1.87
N TRP A 76 -2.92 12.12 -1.92
CA TRP A 76 -3.59 11.10 -1.13
C TRP A 76 -3.69 9.77 -1.87
N TYR A 77 -3.42 8.67 -1.16
CA TYR A 77 -3.45 7.32 -1.70
C TYR A 77 -4.33 6.40 -0.85
N TRP A 78 -5.22 5.65 -1.48
CA TRP A 78 -6.07 4.67 -0.79
C TRP A 78 -5.26 3.55 -0.15
N SER A 79 -5.68 3.13 1.04
CA SER A 79 -5.26 1.89 1.72
C SER A 79 -6.26 0.78 1.41
N ASN A 80 -5.87 -0.49 1.40
CA ASN A 80 -6.82 -1.61 1.26
C ASN A 80 -7.79 -1.79 2.46
N GLU A 81 -7.74 -0.92 3.47
CA GLU A 81 -8.49 -1.07 4.72
C GLU A 81 -9.78 -0.25 4.69
N THR A 82 -10.90 -0.89 5.02
CA THR A 82 -12.19 -0.21 5.23
C THR A 82 -12.29 0.33 6.65
N HIS A 83 -13.13 1.35 6.87
CA HIS A 83 -13.41 1.81 8.23
C HIS A 83 -14.14 0.71 9.04
N HIS A 84 -13.76 0.56 10.30
CA HIS A 84 -14.18 -0.55 11.16
C HIS A 84 -15.69 -0.55 11.49
N THR A 85 -16.33 0.62 11.55
CA THR A 85 -17.77 0.76 11.84
C THR A 85 -18.59 1.29 10.67
N GLU A 86 -17.96 1.93 9.69
CA GLU A 86 -18.64 2.69 8.64
C GLU A 86 -18.33 2.07 7.28
N SER A 87 -19.22 1.21 6.78
CA SER A 87 -18.98 0.42 5.56
C SER A 87 -18.75 1.27 4.31
N GLY A 88 -19.25 2.51 4.28
CA GLY A 88 -19.07 3.48 3.20
C GLY A 88 -17.72 4.19 3.20
N TRP A 89 -16.82 3.90 4.15
CA TRP A 89 -15.56 4.62 4.33
C TRP A 89 -14.34 3.70 4.24
N ALA A 90 -13.22 4.25 3.77
CA ALA A 90 -11.94 3.56 3.68
C ALA A 90 -10.79 4.46 4.13
N TRP A 91 -9.67 3.83 4.53
CA TRP A 91 -8.47 4.53 4.97
C TRP A 91 -7.62 4.99 3.79
N PHE A 92 -6.87 6.06 3.99
CA PHE A 92 -5.88 6.58 3.04
C PHE A 92 -4.70 7.24 3.77
N GLN A 93 -3.62 7.50 3.04
CA GLN A 93 -2.47 8.26 3.54
C GLN A 93 -2.08 9.40 2.60
N GLY A 94 -1.73 10.55 3.17
CA GLY A 94 -1.24 11.71 2.42
C GLY A 94 0.29 11.71 2.31
N PHE A 95 0.81 11.59 1.09
CA PHE A 95 2.26 11.55 0.83
C PHE A 95 2.94 12.93 0.83
N ARG A 96 2.16 14.01 0.98
CA ARG A 96 2.71 15.37 1.22
C ARG A 96 3.23 15.56 2.66
N ARG A 97 2.54 15.05 3.67
CA ARG A 97 2.85 15.31 5.09
C ARG A 97 2.84 14.07 5.99
N GLY A 98 2.41 12.93 5.47
CA GLY A 98 2.33 11.66 6.20
C GLY A 98 1.06 11.36 7.01
N PRO A 99 0.01 12.22 7.10
CA PRO A 99 -1.14 11.85 7.92
C PRO A 99 -1.92 10.70 7.26
N GLN A 100 -2.43 9.80 8.10
CA GLN A 100 -3.46 8.84 7.72
C GLN A 100 -4.84 9.37 8.14
N GLY A 101 -5.83 9.07 7.33
CA GLY A 101 -7.22 9.45 7.57
C GLY A 101 -8.16 8.47 6.89
N TYR A 102 -9.46 8.74 6.96
CA TYR A 102 -10.48 7.97 6.27
C TYR A 102 -11.45 8.90 5.56
N GLY A 103 -12.01 8.40 4.45
CA GLY A 103 -12.91 9.15 3.59
C GLY A 103 -13.97 8.25 2.98
N HIS A 104 -15.02 8.86 2.44
CA HIS A 104 -16.07 8.12 1.77
C HIS A 104 -15.49 7.40 0.54
N LYS A 105 -15.91 6.14 0.31
CA LYS A 105 -15.37 5.28 -0.75
C LYS A 105 -15.62 5.81 -2.18
N THR A 106 -16.55 6.75 -2.34
CA THR A 106 -16.80 7.43 -3.61
C THR A 106 -15.88 8.63 -3.86
N ASN A 107 -15.04 9.01 -2.90
CA ASN A 107 -13.99 9.99 -3.16
C ASN A 107 -12.99 9.40 -4.16
N GLU A 108 -12.33 10.27 -4.91
CA GLU A 108 -11.33 9.87 -5.89
C GLU A 108 -9.94 10.19 -5.34
N LEU A 109 -9.16 9.15 -5.02
CA LEU A 109 -7.78 9.26 -4.56
C LEU A 109 -6.91 8.32 -5.39
N ARG A 110 -5.59 8.53 -5.38
CA ARG A 110 -4.61 7.76 -6.15
C ARG A 110 -4.42 6.34 -5.59
N ALA A 111 -3.75 5.49 -6.37
CA ALA A 111 -3.32 4.18 -5.90
C ALA A 111 -1.88 3.84 -6.28
N ARG A 112 -1.28 3.03 -5.42
CA ARG A 112 -0.10 2.19 -5.68
C ARG A 112 -0.48 0.78 -5.30
N ALA A 113 0.21 -0.21 -5.85
CA ALA A 113 -0.01 -1.61 -5.52
C ALA A 113 1.24 -2.22 -4.90
N VAL A 114 1.04 -3.12 -3.94
CA VAL A 114 2.07 -3.98 -3.38
C VAL A 114 1.71 -5.44 -3.62
N ARG A 115 2.72 -6.30 -3.70
CA ARG A 115 2.54 -7.75 -3.53
C ARG A 115 3.24 -8.20 -2.25
N ARG A 116 2.71 -9.25 -1.65
CA ARG A 116 3.17 -9.80 -0.37
C ARG A 116 3.63 -11.24 -0.56
N LEU A 117 4.74 -11.61 0.06
CA LEU A 117 5.25 -12.98 0.06
C LEU A 117 5.55 -13.43 1.48
N PRO A 118 5.08 -14.60 1.95
CA PRO A 118 5.44 -15.12 3.27
C PRO A 118 6.94 -15.42 3.36
N ILE A 119 7.48 -15.37 4.58
CA ILE A 119 8.87 -15.73 4.91
C ILE A 119 8.91 -17.10 5.58
#